data_AF-A0A820D7C1-F1
#
_entry.id   AF-A0A820D7C1-F1
#
_cell.length_a   1.000
_cell.length_b   1.000
_cell.length_c   1.000
_cell.angle_alpha   90.00
_cell.angle_beta   90.00
_cell.angle_gamma   90.00
#
_symmetry.space_group_name_H-M   'P 1'
#
loop_
_entity.id
_entity.type
_entity.pdbx_description
1 polymer ?
#
loop_
_entity_poly.entity_id
_entity_poly.type
_entity_poly.pdbx_seq_one_letter_code
_entity_poly.pdbx_strand_id
1 'polypeptide(L)'
;MAGIRHLIIFFLLFDLSIGMNIRDQSSQLSERIDCFPESELIFSNYSKDKCLERNCLFDDWVPSDTIQCYLRPNYGYILRENPQQTENGIRLRLQRNQAVGSMFPAPIENIVLDVQHYTNDILR
;
A
#
# COMPACT_ATOMS: atom_id res chain seq x y z
N MET A 1 1.50 -42.90 -26.77
CA MET A 1 2.29 -41.69 -26.48
C MET A 1 1.36 -40.69 -25.82
N ALA A 2 1.32 -40.76 -24.49
CA ALA A 2 0.46 -39.96 -23.63
C ALA A 2 1.37 -39.12 -22.74
N GLY A 3 1.05 -37.84 -22.58
CA GLY A 3 1.80 -36.93 -21.71
C GLY A 3 2.09 -35.63 -22.42
N ILE A 4 1.23 -34.63 -22.22
CA ILE A 4 1.45 -33.17 -22.35
C ILE A 4 0.12 -32.43 -22.06
N ARG A 5 -1.05 -33.10 -22.17
CA ARG A 5 -2.35 -32.47 -21.89
C ARG A 5 -2.72 -32.28 -20.41
N HIS A 6 -2.06 -32.97 -19.47
CA HIS A 6 -2.35 -32.81 -18.03
C HIS A 6 -1.53 -31.72 -17.34
N LEU A 7 -0.38 -31.31 -17.89
CA LEU A 7 0.47 -30.30 -17.27
C LEU A 7 -0.10 -28.87 -17.43
N ILE A 8 -0.79 -28.61 -18.55
CA ILE A 8 -1.39 -27.29 -18.84
C ILE A 8 -2.62 -27.03 -17.96
N ILE A 9 -3.42 -28.07 -17.67
CA ILE A 9 -4.59 -27.94 -16.78
C ILE A 9 -4.14 -27.70 -15.33
N PHE A 10 -3.01 -28.28 -14.90
CA PHE A 10 -2.47 -28.05 -13.56
C PHE A 10 -1.96 -26.62 -13.34
N PHE A 11 -1.36 -26.00 -14.36
CA PHE A 11 -0.93 -24.59 -14.30
C PHE A 11 -2.12 -23.62 -14.27
N LEU A 12 -3.18 -23.87 -15.05
CA LEU A 12 -4.37 -23.00 -15.05
C LEU A 12 -5.23 -23.13 -13.77
N LEU A 13 -5.03 -24.17 -12.97
CA LEU A 13 -5.71 -24.33 -11.67
C LEU A 13 -4.92 -23.76 -10.49
N PHE A 14 -3.63 -23.44 -10.66
CA PHE A 14 -2.82 -22.87 -9.59
C PHE A 14 -2.89 -21.34 -9.49
N ASP A 15 -3.48 -20.67 -10.49
CA ASP A 15 -3.55 -19.20 -10.59
C ASP A 15 -4.88 -18.57 -10.14
N LEU A 16 -5.76 -19.29 -9.44
CA LEU A 16 -7.04 -18.73 -8.97
C LEU A 16 -7.37 -18.99 -7.51
N SER A 17 -6.37 -18.97 -6.64
CA SER A 17 -6.55 -18.98 -5.18
C SER A 17 -5.64 -17.99 -4.46
N ILE A 18 -5.54 -16.76 -4.98
CA ILE A 18 -5.48 -15.60 -4.10
C ILE A 18 -6.82 -14.88 -4.22
N GLY A 19 -7.86 -15.54 -3.71
CA GLY A 19 -9.03 -14.83 -3.22
C GLY A 19 -8.54 -13.98 -2.06
N MET A 20 -8.04 -12.78 -2.36
CA MET A 20 -7.85 -11.74 -1.35
C MET A 20 -9.23 -11.52 -0.74
N ASN A 21 -9.45 -12.14 0.42
CA ASN A 21 -10.63 -11.94 1.21
C ASN A 21 -10.60 -10.46 1.60
N ILE A 22 -11.47 -9.66 0.98
CA ILE A 22 -11.54 -8.20 1.15
C ILE A 22 -11.77 -7.80 2.64
N ARG A 23 -12.05 -8.77 3.52
CA ARG A 23 -12.18 -8.57 4.97
C ARG A 23 -10.87 -8.54 5.76
N ASP A 24 -9.75 -8.98 5.18
CA ASP A 24 -8.47 -9.11 5.89
C ASP A 24 -7.52 -7.93 5.61
N GLN A 25 -8.05 -6.70 5.58
CA GLN A 25 -7.25 -5.47 5.59
C GLN A 25 -7.23 -4.82 6.98
N SER A 26 -7.26 -5.65 8.03
CA SER A 26 -7.12 -5.18 9.40
C SER A 26 -5.63 -5.06 9.75
N SER A 27 -5.07 -3.86 9.69
CA SER A 27 -3.77 -3.61 10.30
C SER A 27 -3.89 -3.65 11.83
N GLN A 28 -2.89 -4.20 12.52
CA GLN A 28 -2.85 -4.16 13.98
C GLN A 28 -2.93 -2.70 14.45
N LEU A 29 -3.58 -2.44 15.59
CA LEU A 29 -3.76 -1.08 16.13
C LEU A 29 -2.44 -0.29 16.20
N SER A 30 -1.34 -0.96 16.57
CA SER A 30 0.00 -0.37 16.66
C SER A 30 0.66 -0.03 15.33
N GLU A 31 0.16 -0.60 14.22
CA GLU A 31 0.67 -0.38 12.87
C GLU A 31 -0.17 0.65 12.10
N ARG A 32 -1.29 1.11 12.69
CA ARG A 32 -2.16 2.09 12.05
C ARG A 32 -1.45 3.44 11.95
N ILE A 33 -1.52 4.00 10.75
CA ILE A 33 -1.08 5.37 10.47
C ILE A 33 -2.34 6.23 10.36
N ASP A 34 -2.37 7.34 11.08
CA ASP A 34 -3.49 8.30 11.04
C ASP A 34 -3.70 8.83 9.60
N CYS A 35 -4.96 8.81 9.16
CA CYS A 35 -5.37 9.29 7.85
C CYS A 35 -5.54 10.82 7.78
N PHE A 36 -5.51 11.52 8.92
CA PHE A 36 -5.58 12.97 9.00
C PHE A 36 -4.42 13.56 9.83
N PRO A 37 -3.18 13.39 9.37
CA PRO A 37 -2.01 13.90 10.08
C PRO A 37 -2.01 15.44 10.23
N GLU A 38 -2.85 16.15 9.48
CA GLU A 38 -3.01 17.60 9.57
C GLU A 38 -3.80 18.08 10.78
N SER A 39 -4.49 17.21 11.53
CA SER A 39 -5.17 17.70 12.72
C SER A 39 -4.23 18.04 13.85
N GLU A 40 -4.54 19.15 14.50
CA GLU A 40 -3.90 19.56 15.75
C GLU A 40 -4.24 18.65 16.94
N LEU A 41 -5.23 17.76 16.81
CA LEU A 41 -5.60 16.79 17.84
C LEU A 41 -4.99 15.43 17.53
N ILE A 42 -4.31 14.85 18.52
CA ILE A 42 -3.60 13.56 18.43
C ILE A 42 -4.58 12.38 18.22
N PHE A 43 -5.85 12.55 18.60
CA PHE A 43 -6.93 11.57 18.46
C PHE A 43 -8.22 12.25 18.00
N SER A 44 -8.14 12.94 16.86
CA SER A 44 -9.32 13.50 16.22
C SER A 44 -10.33 12.38 15.94
N ASN A 45 -11.43 12.35 16.69
CA ASN A 45 -12.56 11.46 16.42
C ASN A 45 -13.28 11.97 15.16
N TYR A 46 -12.78 11.57 14.00
CA TYR A 46 -13.42 11.88 12.72
C TYR A 46 -14.67 11.03 12.56
N SER A 47 -15.73 11.65 12.05
CA SER A 47 -16.88 10.88 11.59
C SER A 47 -16.44 9.85 10.56
N LYS A 48 -17.01 8.65 10.65
CA LYS A 48 -16.87 7.58 9.65
C LYS A 48 -16.98 8.10 8.22
N ASP A 49 -17.95 8.98 7.95
CA ASP A 49 -18.17 9.55 6.62
C ASP A 49 -16.95 10.31 6.08
N LYS A 50 -16.38 11.22 6.87
CA LYS A 50 -15.14 11.94 6.51
C LYS A 50 -13.97 10.98 6.26
N CYS A 51 -13.84 9.94 7.08
CA CYS A 51 -12.78 8.94 6.92
C CYS A 51 -12.89 8.20 5.57
N LEU A 52 -14.10 7.76 5.24
CA LEU A 52 -14.39 7.04 4.00
C LEU A 52 -14.27 7.95 2.76
N GLU A 53 -14.71 9.21 2.86
CA GLU A 53 -14.54 10.23 1.81
C GLU A 53 -13.05 10.44 1.46
N ARG A 54 -12.16 10.35 2.45
CA ARG A 54 -10.71 10.43 2.28
C ARG A 54 -10.07 9.12 1.81
N ASN A 55 -10.85 8.12 1.41
CA ASN A 55 -10.33 6.85 0.91
C ASN A 55 -9.50 6.08 1.97
N CYS A 56 -9.90 6.16 3.24
CA CYS A 56 -9.28 5.42 4.35
C CYS A 56 -10.19 4.32 4.90
N LEU A 57 -9.70 3.60 5.93
CA LEU A 57 -10.48 2.60 6.67
C LEU A 57 -10.91 3.17 8.01
N PHE A 58 -12.12 2.81 8.43
CA PHE A 58 -12.69 3.20 9.72
C PHE A 58 -13.01 1.96 10.55
N ASP A 59 -12.64 1.98 11.83
CA ASP A 59 -12.91 0.91 12.78
C ASP A 59 -13.89 1.36 13.87
N ASP A 60 -15.12 0.84 13.80
CA ASP A 60 -16.19 1.19 14.75
C ASP A 60 -15.99 0.58 16.15
N TRP A 61 -15.01 -0.30 16.34
CA TRP A 61 -14.92 -1.20 17.50
C TRP A 61 -13.82 -0.78 18.48
N VAL A 62 -12.99 0.18 18.09
CA VAL A 62 -11.87 0.65 18.90
C VAL A 62 -12.25 1.93 19.65
N PRO A 63 -11.69 2.15 20.86
CA PRO A 63 -11.92 3.36 21.64
C PRO A 63 -11.59 4.64 20.86
N SER A 64 -12.29 5.74 21.16
CA SER A 64 -12.12 7.02 20.44
C SER A 64 -10.78 7.73 20.72
N ASP A 65 -10.06 7.31 21.76
CA ASP A 65 -8.68 7.74 22.07
C ASP A 65 -7.62 6.91 21.33
N THR A 66 -8.04 6.16 20.30
CA THR A 66 -7.16 5.41 19.39
C THR A 66 -7.40 5.84 17.94
N ILE A 67 -6.51 5.41 17.04
CA ILE A 67 -6.65 5.71 15.61
C ILE A 67 -7.81 4.87 15.02
N GLN A 68 -9.01 5.46 15.01
CA GLN A 68 -10.21 4.87 14.41
C GLN A 68 -10.20 4.99 12.88
N CYS A 69 -9.67 6.09 12.34
CA CYS A 69 -9.51 6.33 10.91
C CYS A 69 -8.05 6.22 10.50
N TYR A 70 -7.71 5.27 9.65
CA TYR A 70 -6.32 4.95 9.31
C TYR A 70 -6.11 4.69 7.81
N LEU A 71 -4.86 4.87 7.39
CA LEU A 71 -4.44 4.62 6.01
C LEU A 71 -4.69 3.15 5.63
N ARG A 72 -5.17 2.95 4.39
CA ARG A 72 -5.20 1.60 3.81
C ARG A 72 -3.77 1.04 3.70
N PRO A 73 -3.52 -0.23 4.07
CA PRO A 73 -2.17 -0.82 4.04
C PRO A 73 -1.48 -0.77 2.67
N ASN A 74 -2.25 -0.77 1.59
CA ASN A 74 -1.76 -0.70 0.21
C ASN A 74 -1.81 0.72 -0.39
N TYR A 75 -2.05 1.76 0.41
CA TYR A 75 -1.92 3.15 -0.04
C TYR A 75 -0.46 3.49 -0.33
N GLY A 76 -0.19 4.19 -1.44
CA GLY A 76 1.15 4.59 -1.83
C GLY A 76 1.48 4.22 -3.27
N TYR A 77 2.70 3.74 -3.49
CA TYR A 77 3.23 3.42 -4.82
C TYR A 77 3.64 1.96 -4.92
N ILE A 78 3.49 1.40 -6.11
CA ILE A 78 3.92 0.05 -6.49
C ILE A 78 5.04 0.13 -7.51
N LEU A 79 5.94 -0.86 -7.46
CA LEU A 79 7.02 -1.00 -8.43
C LEU A 79 6.45 -1.33 -9.82
N ARG A 80 6.89 -0.59 -10.86
CA ARG A 80 6.44 -0.82 -12.24
C ARG A 80 7.42 -1.61 -13.07
N GLU A 81 8.71 -1.45 -12.80
CA GLU A 81 9.80 -2.01 -13.58
C GLU A 81 10.81 -2.66 -12.65
N ASN A 82 11.65 -3.54 -13.21
CA ASN A 82 12.75 -4.10 -12.45
C ASN A 82 13.69 -2.98 -11.97
N PRO A 83 14.19 -3.07 -10.72
CA PRO A 83 15.16 -2.12 -10.20
C PRO A 83 16.39 -1.99 -11.11
N GLN A 84 16.80 -0.75 -11.40
CA GLN A 84 17.95 -0.46 -12.25
C GLN A 84 19.18 -0.16 -11.37
N GLN A 85 20.25 -0.93 -11.51
CA GLN A 85 21.51 -0.62 -10.83
C GLN A 85 22.10 0.67 -11.40
N THR A 86 22.64 1.52 -10.53
CA THR A 86 23.40 2.71 -10.91
C THR A 86 24.84 2.54 -10.44
N GLU A 87 25.72 3.46 -10.80
CA GLU A 87 27.13 3.43 -10.35
C GLU A 87 27.26 3.39 -8.82
N ASN A 88 26.32 4.04 -8.11
CA ASN A 88 26.38 4.21 -6.66
C ASN A 88 25.07 3.88 -5.95
N GLY A 89 24.32 2.88 -6.44
CA GLY A 89 23.08 2.45 -5.79
C GLY A 89 22.05 1.90 -6.77
N ILE A 90 20.79 2.27 -6.58
CA ILE A 90 19.66 1.68 -7.30
C ILE A 90 18.58 2.72 -7.62
N ARG A 91 18.01 2.60 -8.81
CA ARG A 91 16.91 3.45 -9.27
C ARG A 91 15.66 2.61 -9.48
N LEU A 92 14.57 3.05 -8.86
CA LEU A 92 13.26 2.43 -8.92
C LEU A 92 12.27 3.36 -9.62
N ARG A 93 11.48 2.81 -10.54
CA ARG A 93 10.34 3.50 -11.16
C ARG A 93 9.07 2.99 -10.50
N LEU A 94 8.39 3.88 -9.79
CA LEU A 94 7.20 3.57 -9.03
C LEU A 94 6.00 4.29 -9.63
N GLN A 95 4.84 3.64 -9.60
CA GLN A 95 3.57 4.27 -9.94
C GLN A 95 2.61 4.17 -8.76
N ARG A 96 1.83 5.23 -8.57
CA ARG A 96 0.76 5.26 -7.58
C ARG A 96 -0.15 4.04 -7.72
N ASN A 97 -0.46 3.41 -6.60
CA ASN A 97 -1.39 2.29 -6.57
C ASN A 97 -2.82 2.77 -6.85
N GLN A 98 -3.32 2.48 -8.06
CA GLN A 98 -4.67 2.85 -8.48
C GLN A 98 -5.78 1.96 -7.91
N ALA A 99 -5.44 0.85 -7.24
CA ALA A 99 -6.43 0.03 -6.53
C ALA A 99 -7.04 0.75 -5.31
N VAL A 100 -6.44 1.85 -4.88
CA VAL A 100 -6.92 2.69 -3.79
C VAL A 100 -7.11 4.12 -4.29
N GLY A 101 -8.21 4.77 -3.92
CA GLY A 101 -8.46 6.18 -4.23
C GLY A 101 -7.46 7.13 -3.54
N SER A 102 -7.24 8.32 -4.11
CA SER A 102 -6.31 9.31 -3.54
C SER A 102 -6.92 9.98 -2.31
N MET A 103 -6.08 10.28 -1.31
CA MET A 103 -6.50 11.11 -0.17
C MET A 103 -6.58 12.60 -0.52
N PHE A 104 -5.78 13.02 -1.50
CA PHE A 104 -5.59 14.42 -1.89
C PHE A 104 -5.82 14.62 -3.39
N PRO A 105 -6.27 15.81 -3.81
CA PRO A 105 -6.40 16.14 -5.22
C PRO A 105 -5.03 16.15 -5.92
N ALA A 106 -5.03 15.86 -7.22
CA ALA A 106 -3.85 15.89 -8.09
C ALA A 106 -2.63 15.09 -7.54
N PRO A 107 -2.79 13.77 -7.27
CA PRO A 107 -1.66 12.97 -6.82
C PRO A 107 -0.60 12.86 -7.92
N ILE A 108 0.67 12.72 -7.52
CA ILE A 108 1.75 12.42 -8.45
C ILE A 108 1.62 10.95 -8.86
N GLU A 109 1.46 10.70 -10.15
CA GLU A 109 1.19 9.35 -10.64
C GLU A 109 2.44 8.49 -10.74
N ASN A 110 3.53 9.04 -11.26
CA ASN A 110 4.77 8.31 -11.48
C ASN A 110 5.91 9.03 -10.77
N ILE A 111 6.68 8.30 -9.99
CA ILE A 111 7.86 8.81 -9.31
C ILE A 111 9.07 7.94 -9.60
N VAL A 112 10.25 8.57 -9.48
CA VAL A 112 11.53 7.88 -9.51
C VAL A 112 12.11 7.96 -8.10
N LEU A 113 12.34 6.81 -7.48
CA LEU A 113 13.10 6.73 -6.23
C LEU A 113 14.54 6.37 -6.60
N ASP A 114 15.47 7.24 -6.24
CA ASP A 114 16.91 7.06 -6.43
C ASP A 114 17.52 6.85 -5.05
N VAL A 115 18.08 5.66 -4.84
CA VAL A 115 18.75 5.30 -3.59
C VAL A 115 20.25 5.27 -3.86
N GLN A 116 21.00 5.98 -3.03
CA GLN A 116 22.43 6.21 -3.22
C GLN A 116 23.22 5.77 -1.99
N HIS A 117 24.31 5.04 -2.21
CA HIS A 117 25.29 4.74 -1.19
C HIS A 117 26.22 5.94 -1.04
N TYR A 118 25.82 6.94 -0.26
CA TYR A 118 26.59 8.17 -0.15
C TYR A 118 27.96 7.94 0.52
N THR A 119 27.96 7.13 1.59
CA THR A 119 29.16 6.55 2.20
C THR A 119 28.85 5.10 2.59
N ASN A 120 29.81 4.40 3.19
CA ASN A 120 29.59 3.05 3.72
C ASN A 120 28.53 3.01 4.84
N ASP A 121 28.30 4.14 5.52
CA ASP A 121 27.41 4.24 6.68
C ASP A 121 26.16 5.10 6.40
N ILE A 122 26.05 5.68 5.19
CA ILE A 122 24.98 6.61 4.83
C ILE A 122 24.35 6.20 3.50
N LEU A 123 23.06 5.85 3.58
CA LEU A 123 22.17 5.75 2.44
C LEU A 123 21.40 7.07 2.28
N ARG A 124 21.23 7.50 1.04
CA ARG A 124 20.41 8.65 0.66
C ARG A 124 19.28 8.22 -0.26
#